data_AF-A0A7S2VV38-F1
#
_entry.id   AF-A0A7S2VV38-F1
#
_cell.length_a   1.000
_cell.length_b   1.000
_cell.length_c   1.000
_cell.angle_alpha   90.00
_cell.angle_beta   90.00
_cell.angle_gamma   90.00
#
_symmetry.space_group_name_H-M   'P 1'
#
loop_
_entity.id
_entity.type
_entity.pdbx_description
1 polymer ?
#
loop_
_entity_poly.entity_id
_entity_poly.type
_entity_poly.pdbx_seq_one_letter_code
_entity_poly.pdbx_strand_id
1 'polypeptide(L)'
;TASQVAFGRKIRSKSEKKDKAKVEAKVTPAPEPSPATKFPFEQFEDEVPFRLQGDKKMYTKKALVQRKALSQDEGVLGVIDEIWKKLPKQGGVLVKEKYIQFFMRVCKMLNSDMDYEEALSTVTEDFQRDCKGEDSLDHIAFRAAMFELVDNWTMDISAEEYIEFLKLLLSKT
;
A
#
# COMPACT_ATOMS: atom_id res chain seq x y z
N THR A 1 -17.80 -13.19 12.48
CA THR A 1 -17.78 -11.73 12.25
C THR A 1 -16.42 -11.35 11.70
N ALA A 2 -16.28 -11.37 10.37
CA ALA A 2 -15.01 -11.08 9.70
C ALA A 2 -15.16 -9.73 8.98
N SER A 3 -15.01 -8.65 9.76
CA SER A 3 -14.83 -7.30 9.21
C SER A 3 -13.34 -7.01 9.31
N GLN A 4 -12.69 -6.90 8.15
CA GLN A 4 -11.39 -6.28 7.92
C GLN A 4 -11.02 -6.50 6.45
N VAL A 5 -11.47 -5.61 5.57
CA VAL A 5 -10.78 -5.30 4.32
C VAL A 5 -10.76 -3.78 4.22
N ALA A 6 -9.91 -3.19 5.05
CA ALA A 6 -9.16 -2.01 4.65
C ALA A 6 -8.38 -2.36 3.37
N PHE A 7 -7.83 -1.38 2.67
CA PHE A 7 -6.79 -1.51 1.62
C PHE A 7 -5.64 -2.53 1.88
N GLY A 8 -5.59 -3.17 3.06
CA GLY A 8 -4.68 -4.22 3.49
C GLY A 8 -5.04 -5.65 3.08
N ARG A 9 -3.99 -6.48 3.02
CA ARG A 9 -4.08 -7.86 2.54
C ARG A 9 -4.99 -8.72 3.42
N LYS A 10 -5.84 -9.53 2.82
CA LYS A 10 -6.73 -10.44 3.56
C LYS A 10 -5.95 -11.66 4.04
N ILE A 11 -5.54 -11.68 5.31
CA ILE A 11 -4.88 -12.85 5.90
C ILE A 11 -5.87 -14.01 6.01
N ARG A 12 -5.65 -15.08 5.24
CA ARG A 12 -6.32 -16.37 5.48
C ARG A 12 -5.52 -17.16 6.53
N SER A 13 -6.15 -17.52 7.66
CA SER A 13 -5.59 -18.55 8.54
C SER A 13 -5.72 -19.91 7.84
N LYS A 14 -4.64 -20.43 7.27
CA LYS A 14 -4.56 -21.86 6.95
C LYS A 14 -3.88 -22.58 8.12
N SER A 15 -4.64 -23.47 8.73
CA SER A 15 -4.17 -24.56 9.59
C SER A 15 -3.08 -25.35 8.86
N GLU A 16 -2.04 -25.73 9.61
CA GLU A 16 -0.87 -26.47 9.17
C GLU A 16 -1.23 -27.71 8.33
N LYS A 17 -0.61 -27.82 7.16
CA LYS A 17 -0.02 -29.09 6.72
C LYS A 17 1.39 -28.83 6.23
N LYS A 18 2.30 -29.52 6.92
CA LYS A 18 3.74 -29.54 6.77
C LYS A 18 4.06 -30.53 5.67
N ASP A 19 4.61 -30.06 4.55
CA ASP A 19 5.34 -30.93 3.63
C ASP A 19 6.56 -30.18 3.08
N LYS A 20 7.71 -30.82 3.26
CA LYS A 20 9.03 -30.33 2.86
C LYS A 20 9.16 -30.41 1.35
N ALA A 21 9.49 -29.29 0.70
CA ALA A 21 10.21 -29.31 -0.56
C ALA A 21 11.22 -28.15 -0.55
N LYS A 22 12.50 -28.50 -0.58
CA LYS A 22 13.62 -27.59 -0.76
C LYS A 22 13.61 -27.17 -2.23
N VAL A 23 13.32 -25.90 -2.51
CA VAL A 23 13.57 -25.31 -3.82
C VAL A 23 14.68 -24.27 -3.61
N GLU A 24 15.85 -24.55 -4.17
CA GLU A 24 16.95 -23.61 -4.24
C GLU A 24 16.52 -22.43 -5.12
N ALA A 25 16.37 -21.26 -4.49
CA ALA A 25 16.18 -20.00 -5.20
C ALA A 25 17.46 -19.69 -5.98
N LYS A 26 17.36 -19.73 -7.31
CA LYS A 26 18.44 -19.32 -8.21
C LYS A 26 18.54 -17.79 -8.15
N VAL A 27 19.49 -17.29 -7.39
CA VAL A 27 19.83 -15.85 -7.34
C VAL A 27 20.44 -15.48 -8.69
N THR A 28 19.68 -14.78 -9.53
CA THR A 28 20.24 -14.03 -10.65
C THR A 28 20.68 -12.64 -10.18
N PRO A 29 21.86 -12.15 -10.61
CA PRO A 29 22.37 -10.85 -10.19
C PRO A 29 21.53 -9.70 -10.76
N ALA A 30 21.41 -8.63 -9.97
CA ALA A 30 20.57 -7.47 -10.22
C ALA A 30 20.89 -6.75 -11.54
N PRO A 31 19.88 -6.35 -12.33
CA PRO A 31 20.06 -5.33 -13.36
C PRO A 31 20.00 -3.92 -12.75
N GLU A 32 20.84 -3.03 -13.29
CA GLU A 32 20.96 -1.60 -12.94
C GLU A 32 19.65 -0.79 -13.09
N PRO A 33 19.53 0.40 -12.45
CA PRO A 33 18.24 1.06 -12.20
C PRO A 33 17.70 1.75 -13.46
N SER A 34 16.95 0.99 -14.25
CA SER A 34 15.92 1.55 -15.14
C SER A 34 14.80 2.13 -14.29
N PRO A 35 14.21 3.30 -14.62
CA PRO A 35 13.06 3.79 -13.88
C PRO A 35 11.96 2.73 -13.89
N ALA A 36 11.60 2.25 -12.70
CA ALA A 36 10.66 1.14 -12.54
C ALA A 36 9.34 1.50 -13.25
N THR A 37 8.97 0.72 -14.26
CA THR A 37 7.71 0.90 -15.01
C THR A 37 6.54 0.15 -14.37
N LYS A 38 6.85 -0.76 -13.44
CA LYS A 38 5.96 -1.69 -12.74
C LYS A 38 6.16 -1.59 -11.22
N PHE A 39 5.10 -1.81 -10.45
CA PHE A 39 5.18 -1.89 -9.00
C PHE A 39 5.98 -3.11 -8.55
N PRO A 40 6.63 -3.09 -7.37
CA PRO A 40 7.43 -4.21 -6.88
C PRO A 40 6.68 -5.56 -6.90
N PHE A 41 5.42 -5.58 -6.47
CA PHE A 41 4.61 -6.81 -6.46
C PHE A 41 4.27 -7.34 -7.86
N GLU A 42 4.27 -6.51 -8.90
CA GLU A 42 4.04 -6.95 -10.29
C GLU A 42 5.25 -7.70 -10.88
N GLN A 43 6.39 -7.66 -10.19
CA GLN A 43 7.60 -8.37 -10.59
C GLN A 43 7.63 -9.81 -10.05
N PHE A 44 6.69 -10.18 -9.16
CA PHE A 44 6.58 -11.50 -8.58
C PHE A 44 5.37 -12.25 -9.17
N GLU A 45 5.62 -13.41 -9.77
CA GLU A 45 4.57 -14.34 -10.21
C GLU A 45 4.36 -15.40 -9.13
N ASP A 46 3.16 -15.45 -8.55
CA ASP A 46 2.75 -16.41 -7.54
C ASP A 46 1.34 -16.93 -7.85
N GLU A 47 0.99 -18.14 -7.40
CA GLU A 47 -0.33 -18.74 -7.65
C GLU A 47 -1.46 -17.97 -6.94
N VAL A 48 -1.12 -17.23 -5.88
CA VAL A 48 -2.07 -16.44 -5.08
C VAL A 48 -1.85 -14.96 -5.37
N PRO A 49 -2.90 -14.21 -5.80
CA PRO A 49 -2.80 -12.77 -5.98
C PRO A 49 -2.26 -12.07 -4.73
N PHE A 50 -1.34 -11.13 -4.93
CA PHE A 50 -0.59 -10.49 -3.84
C PHE A 50 -1.47 -9.94 -2.70
N ARG A 51 -2.62 -9.33 -3.04
CA ARG A 51 -3.62 -8.81 -2.08
C ARG A 51 -4.22 -9.87 -1.13
N LEU A 52 -4.10 -11.15 -1.47
CA LEU A 52 -4.60 -12.28 -0.68
C LEU A 52 -3.48 -12.99 0.10
N GLN A 53 -2.25 -12.49 0.02
CA GLN A 53 -1.11 -13.04 0.75
C GLN A 53 -0.94 -12.34 2.10
N GLY A 54 -0.45 -13.06 3.11
CA GLY A 54 -0.09 -12.46 4.40
C GLY A 54 1.26 -12.99 4.87
N ASP A 55 2.28 -12.14 4.95
CA ASP A 55 3.59 -12.56 5.45
C ASP A 55 3.65 -12.43 6.98
N LYS A 56 3.72 -13.59 7.66
CA LYS A 56 3.85 -13.66 9.13
C LYS A 56 5.11 -12.95 9.65
N LYS A 57 6.16 -12.80 8.83
CA LYS A 57 7.40 -12.10 9.22
C LYS A 57 7.16 -10.60 9.47
N MET A 58 6.17 -10.01 8.79
CA MET A 58 5.77 -8.60 8.93
C MET A 58 5.09 -8.27 10.27
N TYR A 59 4.68 -9.28 11.02
CA TYR A 59 3.97 -9.14 12.30
C TYR A 59 4.84 -9.48 13.52
N THR A 60 6.15 -9.67 13.32
CA THR A 60 7.08 -9.77 14.44
C THR A 60 7.24 -8.42 15.13
N LYS A 61 7.53 -8.40 16.45
CA LYS A 61 7.76 -7.14 17.18
C LYS A 61 8.84 -6.27 16.52
N LYS A 62 9.91 -6.90 16.02
CA LYS A 62 10.98 -6.22 15.29
C LYS A 62 10.47 -5.55 14.01
N ALA A 63 9.72 -6.28 13.19
CA ALA A 63 9.12 -5.76 11.97
C ALA A 63 8.18 -4.58 12.24
N LEU A 64 7.33 -4.67 13.27
CA LEU A 64 6.43 -3.57 13.64
C LEU A 64 7.18 -2.30 14.08
N VAL A 65 8.30 -2.45 14.80
CA VAL A 65 9.15 -1.31 15.17
C VAL A 65 9.82 -0.70 13.94
N GLN A 66 10.33 -1.52 13.02
CA GLN A 66 10.94 -1.05 11.77
C GLN A 66 9.94 -0.30 10.89
N ARG A 67 8.74 -0.84 10.69
CA ARG A 67 7.64 -0.18 9.98
C ARG A 67 7.27 1.16 10.61
N LYS A 68 7.14 1.20 11.94
CA LYS A 68 6.87 2.46 12.66
C LYS A 68 7.96 3.50 12.43
N ALA A 69 9.23 3.11 12.38
CA ALA A 69 10.32 4.03 12.09
C ALA A 69 10.22 4.63 10.68
N LEU A 70 9.83 3.82 9.68
CA LEU A 70 9.64 4.30 8.30
C LEU A 70 8.53 5.34 8.14
N SER A 71 7.55 5.37 9.05
CA SER A 71 6.52 6.41 9.04
C SER A 71 7.06 7.83 9.25
N GLN A 72 8.30 7.94 9.75
CA GLN A 72 9.02 9.18 9.98
C GLN A 72 10.22 9.36 9.03
N ASP A 73 10.41 8.46 8.07
CA ASP A 73 11.49 8.57 7.10
C ASP A 73 11.28 9.79 6.19
N GLU A 74 12.29 10.65 6.09
CA GLU A 74 12.19 11.92 5.35
C GLU A 74 12.02 11.70 3.84
N GLY A 75 12.58 10.63 3.29
CA GLY A 75 12.43 10.29 1.88
C GLY A 75 11.00 9.82 1.57
N VAL A 76 10.45 8.93 2.41
CA VAL A 76 9.06 8.47 2.31
C VAL A 76 8.09 9.65 2.46
N LEU A 77 8.25 10.45 3.51
CA LEU A 77 7.41 11.63 3.75
C LEU A 77 7.53 12.66 2.62
N GLY A 78 8.74 12.87 2.09
CA GLY A 78 8.98 13.79 0.99
C GLY A 78 8.18 13.44 -0.25
N VAL A 79 8.10 12.17 -0.64
CA VAL A 79 7.30 11.76 -1.81
C VAL A 79 5.80 11.84 -1.53
N ILE A 80 5.35 11.49 -0.32
CA ILE A 80 3.95 11.65 0.10
C ILE A 80 3.53 13.13 0.03
N ASP A 81 4.40 14.04 0.46
CA ASP A 81 4.15 15.48 0.39
C ASP A 81 4.00 15.98 -1.05
N GLU A 82 4.79 15.44 -1.99
CA GLU A 82 4.64 15.77 -3.41
C GLU A 82 3.30 15.29 -3.98
N ILE A 83 2.84 14.09 -3.58
CA ILE A 83 1.50 13.62 -3.93
C ILE A 83 0.45 14.56 -3.32
N TRP A 84 0.58 14.88 -2.03
CA TRP A 84 -0.33 15.80 -1.35
C TRP A 84 -0.44 17.12 -2.10
N LYS A 85 0.68 17.74 -2.49
CA LYS A 85 0.70 19.03 -3.22
C LYS A 85 -0.11 18.97 -4.51
N LYS A 86 -0.04 17.88 -5.29
CA LYS A 86 -0.76 17.72 -6.56
C LYS A 86 -2.28 17.55 -6.42
N LEU A 87 -2.78 17.07 -5.28
CA LEU A 87 -4.21 16.81 -5.12
C LEU A 87 -5.02 18.10 -4.98
N PRO A 88 -6.23 18.20 -5.56
CA PRO A 88 -7.11 19.33 -5.32
C PRO A 88 -7.61 19.31 -3.88
N LYS A 89 -7.38 20.40 -3.14
CA LYS A 89 -7.80 20.57 -1.74
C LYS A 89 -8.78 21.73 -1.63
N GLN A 90 -9.71 21.67 -0.69
CA GLN A 90 -10.62 22.76 -0.37
C GLN A 90 -10.26 23.29 1.02
N GLY A 91 -9.91 24.57 1.15
CA GLY A 91 -9.51 25.14 2.44
C GLY A 91 -8.27 24.47 3.06
N GLY A 92 -7.41 23.84 2.26
CA GLY A 92 -6.22 23.12 2.75
C GLY A 92 -6.45 21.67 3.16
N VAL A 93 -7.68 21.17 3.08
CA VAL A 93 -8.03 19.76 3.40
C VAL A 93 -8.46 18.98 2.16
N LEU A 94 -8.32 17.66 2.21
CA LEU A 94 -8.76 16.74 1.18
C LEU A 94 -10.16 16.21 1.54
N VAL A 95 -11.17 16.76 0.87
CA VAL A 95 -12.57 16.35 1.06
C VAL A 95 -12.84 14.96 0.48
N LYS A 96 -13.90 14.30 0.98
CA LYS A 96 -14.27 12.92 0.62
C LYS A 96 -14.31 12.65 -0.87
N GLU A 97 -14.90 13.53 -1.67
CA GLU A 97 -15.04 13.33 -3.12
C GLU A 97 -13.67 13.26 -3.79
N LYS A 98 -12.71 14.08 -3.34
CA LYS A 98 -11.35 14.10 -3.89
C LYS A 98 -10.51 12.93 -3.40
N TYR A 99 -10.71 12.53 -2.15
CA TYR A 99 -10.15 11.29 -1.62
C TYR A 99 -10.60 10.08 -2.44
N ILE A 100 -11.91 9.90 -2.63
CA ILE A 100 -12.47 8.76 -3.39
C ILE A 100 -11.95 8.77 -4.82
N GLN A 101 -11.96 9.93 -5.51
CA GLN A 101 -11.43 10.02 -6.88
C GLN A 101 -9.96 9.62 -7.00
N PHE A 102 -9.13 9.96 -6.01
CA PHE A 102 -7.73 9.58 -5.98
C PHE A 102 -7.58 8.09 -5.70
N PHE A 103 -8.12 7.59 -4.60
CA PHE A 103 -7.95 6.20 -4.18
C PHE A 103 -8.64 5.18 -5.10
N MET A 104 -9.71 5.55 -5.81
CA MET A 104 -10.27 4.70 -6.88
C MET A 104 -9.28 4.47 -8.03
N ARG A 105 -8.50 5.50 -8.41
CA ARG A 105 -7.42 5.34 -9.41
C ARG A 105 -6.31 4.46 -8.86
N VAL A 106 -5.96 4.62 -7.59
CA VAL A 106 -4.98 3.76 -6.90
C VAL A 106 -5.45 2.29 -6.89
N CYS A 107 -6.71 2.00 -6.52
CA CYS A 107 -7.29 0.66 -6.60
C CYS A 107 -7.12 0.06 -8.00
N LYS A 108 -7.48 0.82 -9.04
CA LYS A 108 -7.39 0.33 -10.43
C LYS A 108 -5.94 0.06 -10.87
N MET A 109 -4.99 0.86 -10.38
CA MET A 109 -3.56 0.66 -10.64
C MET A 109 -3.00 -0.58 -9.96
N LEU A 110 -3.44 -0.87 -8.73
CA LEU A 110 -2.91 -1.97 -7.93
C LEU A 110 -3.65 -3.29 -8.14
N ASN A 111 -4.90 -3.22 -8.58
CA ASN A 111 -5.74 -4.37 -8.86
C ASN A 111 -6.67 -4.04 -10.04
N SER A 112 -6.17 -4.28 -11.25
CA SER A 112 -6.91 -4.01 -12.49
C SER A 112 -8.23 -4.78 -12.60
N ASP A 113 -8.34 -5.90 -11.89
CA ASP A 113 -9.46 -6.84 -12.01
C ASP A 113 -10.56 -6.58 -10.97
N MET A 114 -10.31 -5.65 -10.02
CA MET A 114 -11.32 -5.23 -9.06
C MET A 114 -12.47 -4.53 -9.79
N ASP A 115 -13.70 -4.94 -9.52
CA ASP A 115 -14.86 -4.25 -10.04
C ASP A 115 -15.08 -2.90 -9.34
N TYR A 116 -15.89 -2.06 -9.97
CA TYR A 116 -16.11 -0.70 -9.51
C TYR A 116 -16.81 -0.62 -8.15
N GLU A 117 -17.76 -1.53 -7.88
CA GLU A 117 -18.54 -1.50 -6.64
C GLU A 117 -17.71 -1.96 -5.45
N GLU A 118 -16.90 -3.03 -5.62
CA GLU A 118 -15.94 -3.50 -4.61
C GLU A 118 -14.91 -2.41 -4.30
N ALA A 119 -14.35 -1.76 -5.33
CA ALA A 119 -13.41 -0.67 -5.16
C ALA A 119 -14.03 0.53 -4.44
N LEU A 120 -15.23 0.95 -4.82
CA LEU A 120 -15.92 2.08 -4.21
C LEU A 120 -16.26 1.80 -2.74
N SER A 121 -16.72 0.59 -2.43
CA SER A 121 -16.99 0.18 -1.04
C SER A 121 -15.72 0.27 -0.21
N THR A 122 -14.63 -0.34 -0.69
CA THR A 122 -13.32 -0.36 -0.01
C THR A 122 -12.82 1.06 0.25
N VAL A 123 -12.77 1.91 -0.78
CA VAL A 123 -12.27 3.29 -0.67
C VAL A 123 -13.15 4.14 0.26
N THR A 124 -14.47 3.90 0.27
CA THR A 124 -15.39 4.61 1.17
C THR A 124 -15.17 4.20 2.63
N GLU A 125 -14.96 2.91 2.89
CA GLU A 125 -14.61 2.39 4.23
C GLU A 125 -13.25 2.91 4.71
N ASP A 126 -12.27 3.00 3.80
CA ASP A 126 -10.95 3.58 4.11
C ASP A 126 -11.07 5.05 4.49
N PHE A 127 -11.81 5.84 3.71
CA PHE A 127 -12.05 7.24 4.05
C PHE A 127 -12.61 7.40 5.46
N GLN A 128 -13.60 6.59 5.85
CA GLN A 128 -14.21 6.66 7.19
C GLN A 128 -13.21 6.39 8.31
N ARG A 129 -12.24 5.50 8.10
CA ARG A 129 -11.18 5.23 9.08
C ARG A 129 -10.15 6.35 9.10
N ASP A 130 -9.74 6.81 7.93
CA ASP A 130 -8.64 7.77 7.79
C ASP A 130 -9.04 9.19 8.20
N CYS A 131 -10.30 9.57 7.99
CA CYS A 131 -10.85 10.84 8.47
C CYS A 131 -11.13 10.86 9.98
N LYS A 132 -11.13 9.70 10.65
CA LYS A 132 -11.29 9.55 12.10
C LYS A 132 -12.52 10.29 12.68
N GLY A 133 -13.61 10.32 11.91
CA GLY A 133 -14.86 10.99 12.31
C GLY A 133 -15.03 12.41 11.76
N GLU A 134 -14.03 12.94 11.06
CA GLU A 134 -14.11 14.22 10.35
C GLU A 134 -14.68 14.06 8.92
N ASP A 135 -15.03 15.18 8.28
CA ASP A 135 -15.55 15.19 6.90
C ASP A 135 -14.46 15.33 5.82
N SER A 136 -13.19 15.40 6.23
CA SER A 136 -12.04 15.57 5.34
C SER A 136 -10.74 15.10 6.00
N LEU A 137 -9.68 14.97 5.21
CA LEU A 137 -8.34 14.69 5.72
C LEU A 137 -7.50 15.96 5.71
N ASP A 138 -6.88 16.27 6.84
CA ASP A 138 -5.75 17.19 6.86
C ASP A 138 -4.48 16.49 6.33
N HIS A 139 -3.38 17.24 6.28
CA HIS A 139 -2.11 16.72 5.78
C HIS A 139 -1.56 15.56 6.62
N ILE A 140 -1.80 15.55 7.93
CA ILE A 140 -1.28 14.53 8.84
C ILE A 140 -2.06 13.22 8.65
N ALA A 141 -3.38 13.30 8.57
CA ALA A 141 -4.26 12.17 8.28
C ALA A 141 -3.96 11.59 6.90
N PHE A 142 -3.75 12.44 5.88
CA PHE A 142 -3.37 11.98 4.56
C PHE A 142 -2.03 11.25 4.54
N ARG A 143 -1.01 11.76 5.24
CA ARG A 143 0.28 11.08 5.37
C ARG A 143 0.14 9.68 5.99
N ALA A 144 -0.68 9.57 7.03
CA ALA A 144 -0.94 8.27 7.68
C ALA A 144 -1.61 7.29 6.71
N ALA A 145 -2.64 7.73 5.97
CA ALA A 145 -3.35 6.92 4.99
C ALA A 145 -2.41 6.43 3.86
N MET A 146 -1.57 7.33 3.33
CA MET A 146 -0.58 6.98 2.31
C MET A 146 0.48 6.02 2.82
N PHE A 147 0.93 6.18 4.07
CA PHE A 147 1.87 5.25 4.67
C PHE A 147 1.26 3.84 4.81
N GLU A 148 0.03 3.74 5.33
CA GLU A 148 -0.70 2.47 5.44
C GLU A 148 -0.86 1.79 4.06
N LEU A 149 -1.16 2.56 3.02
CA LEU A 149 -1.21 2.06 1.64
C LEU A 149 0.12 1.41 1.23
N VAL A 150 1.24 2.12 1.36
CA VAL A 150 2.56 1.62 0.91
C VAL A 150 2.99 0.41 1.73
N ASP A 151 2.78 0.47 3.04
CA ASP A 151 3.12 -0.59 3.99
C ASP A 151 2.32 -1.89 3.72
N ASN A 152 1.12 -1.77 3.15
CA ASN A 152 0.33 -2.93 2.71
C ASN A 152 0.77 -3.48 1.35
N TRP A 153 1.34 -2.66 0.46
CA TRP A 153 1.60 -3.01 -0.94
C TRP A 153 3.07 -3.20 -1.31
N THR A 154 3.97 -3.14 -0.33
CA THR A 154 5.41 -3.42 -0.47
C THR A 154 5.79 -4.78 0.13
N MET A 155 6.86 -5.38 -0.37
CA MET A 155 7.30 -6.72 0.00
C MET A 155 8.33 -6.73 1.12
N ASP A 156 9.13 -5.68 1.25
CA ASP A 156 10.14 -5.50 2.29
C ASP A 156 9.86 -4.26 3.14
N ILE A 157 10.41 -4.27 4.36
CA ILE A 157 10.38 -3.11 5.26
C ILE A 157 11.65 -2.30 5.01
N SER A 158 11.66 -1.54 3.92
CA SER A 158 12.78 -0.66 3.53
C SER A 158 12.28 0.70 3.05
N ALA A 159 13.06 1.76 3.31
CA ALA A 159 12.71 3.09 2.85
C ALA A 159 12.78 3.19 1.32
N GLU A 160 13.76 2.51 0.74
CA GLU A 160 14.01 2.46 -0.70
C GLU A 160 12.78 1.94 -1.47
N GLU A 161 12.25 0.77 -1.07
CA GLU A 161 11.07 0.19 -1.74
C GLU A 161 9.83 1.07 -1.57
N TYR A 162 9.64 1.67 -0.39
CA TYR A 162 8.51 2.56 -0.12
C TYR A 162 8.58 3.80 -1.02
N ILE A 163 9.77 4.40 -1.14
CA ILE A 163 10.02 5.55 -1.98
C ILE A 163 9.81 5.21 -3.46
N GLU A 164 10.29 4.07 -3.93
CA GLU A 164 10.11 3.61 -5.31
C GLU A 164 8.63 3.39 -5.64
N PHE A 165 7.89 2.72 -4.75
CA PHE A 165 6.44 2.53 -4.87
C PHE A 165 5.71 3.88 -4.96
N LEU A 166 6.02 4.80 -4.05
CA LEU A 166 5.40 6.13 -3.99
C LEU A 166 5.73 6.98 -5.22
N LYS A 167 6.97 6.93 -5.71
CA LYS A 167 7.37 7.63 -6.94
C LYS A 167 6.63 7.09 -8.15
N LEU A 168 6.47 5.77 -8.24
CA LEU A 168 5.71 5.16 -9.32
C LEU A 168 4.24 5.58 -9.27
N LEU A 169 3.63 5.58 -8.08
CA LEU A 169 2.28 6.08 -7.88
C LEU A 169 2.16 7.56 -8.30
N LEU A 170 3.09 8.42 -7.86
CA LEU A 170 3.15 9.84 -8.19
C LEU A 170 3.30 10.10 -9.70
N SER A 171 4.01 9.23 -10.42
CA SER A 171 4.21 9.33 -11.87
C SER A 171 2.94 9.02 -12.68
N LYS A 172 2.00 8.26 -12.08
CA LYS A 172 0.77 7.80 -12.72
C LYS A 172 -0.47 8.57 -12.26
N THR A 173 -0.31 9.57 -11.38
CA THR A 173 -1.41 10.31 -10.74
C THR A 173 -1.47 11.78 -11.12
#